data_AF-A0AAD8N114-F1
#
_entry.id   AF-A0AAD8N114-F1
#
_cell.length_a   1.000
_cell.length_b   1.000
_cell.length_c   1.000
_cell.angle_alpha   90.00
_cell.angle_beta   90.00
_cell.angle_gamma   90.00
#
_symmetry.space_group_name_H-M   'P 1'
#
loop_
_entity.id
_entity.type
_entity.pdbx_description
1 polymer ?
#
loop_
_entity_poly.entity_id
_entity_poly.type
_entity_poly.pdbx_seq_one_letter_code
_entity_poly.pdbx_strand_id
1 'polypeptide(L)'
;MSSNDLTGEIPIGITKLLEIKGLNLSRNGFYGNVPNEIGQLKVLDLSINNFAGEIPQSMTGLNFLAYLNLSNNFSGKIPSGTQLQGFNMSAYEGNTRLCGKPLTNI
;
A
#
# COMPACT_ATOMS: atom_id res chain seq x y z
N MET A 1 -12.30 -0.19 -7.18
CA MET A 1 -13.42 -0.51 -6.26
C MET A 1 -13.34 0.42 -5.06
N SER A 2 -13.39 1.74 -5.26
CA SER A 2 -13.29 2.70 -4.17
C SER A 2 -14.67 3.09 -3.64
N SER A 3 -14.78 3.49 -2.37
CA SER A 3 -16.02 4.03 -1.76
C SER A 3 -17.18 3.04 -1.73
N ASN A 4 -16.97 1.89 -1.10
CA ASN A 4 -18.00 0.88 -0.85
C ASN A 4 -17.86 0.34 0.58
N ASP A 5 -18.79 -0.53 0.98
CA ASP A 5 -18.75 -1.24 2.27
C ASP A 5 -18.07 -2.61 2.16
N LEU A 6 -17.09 -2.77 1.25
CA LEU A 6 -16.39 -4.05 1.08
C LEU A 6 -15.50 -4.32 2.30
N THR A 7 -15.52 -5.56 2.77
CA THR A 7 -14.74 -6.01 3.93
C THR A 7 -13.98 -7.29 3.61
N GLY A 8 -13.02 -7.66 4.46
CA GLY A 8 -12.21 -8.86 4.30
C GLY A 8 -10.75 -8.52 4.02
N GLU A 9 -9.97 -9.53 3.71
CA GLU A 9 -8.58 -9.37 3.27
C GLU A 9 -8.51 -9.22 1.74
N ILE A 10 -7.38 -8.70 1.23
CA ILE A 10 -7.14 -8.73 -0.21
C ILE A 10 -6.95 -10.20 -0.64
N PRO A 11 -7.79 -10.73 -1.53
CA PRO A 11 -7.66 -12.12 -1.96
C PRO A 11 -6.35 -12.31 -2.74
N ILE A 12 -5.62 -13.38 -2.43
CA ILE A 12 -4.37 -13.71 -3.13
C ILE A 12 -4.56 -13.85 -4.65
N GLY A 13 -5.78 -14.12 -5.13
CA GLY A 13 -6.07 -14.16 -6.57
C GLY A 13 -5.77 -12.84 -7.31
N ILE A 14 -5.78 -11.69 -6.62
CA ILE A 14 -5.48 -10.39 -7.24
C ILE A 14 -4.03 -10.32 -7.74
N THR A 15 -3.12 -11.09 -7.13
CA THR A 15 -1.70 -11.15 -7.52
C THR A 15 -1.49 -11.79 -8.88
N LYS A 16 -2.47 -12.57 -9.36
CA LYS A 16 -2.41 -13.26 -10.65
C LYS A 16 -2.82 -12.38 -11.82
N LEU A 17 -3.32 -11.17 -11.57
CA LEU A 17 -3.74 -10.24 -12.62
C LEU A 17 -2.54 -9.47 -13.17
N LEU A 18 -1.70 -10.13 -13.98
CA LEU A 18 -0.42 -9.59 -14.45
C LEU A 18 -0.53 -8.30 -15.30
N GLU A 19 -1.71 -8.03 -15.87
CA GLU A 19 -1.94 -6.87 -16.72
C GLU A 19 -2.49 -5.64 -16.00
N ILE A 20 -2.87 -5.77 -14.72
CA ILE A 20 -3.48 -4.66 -13.99
C ILE A 20 -2.48 -3.51 -13.82
N LYS A 21 -2.88 -2.31 -14.23
CA LYS A 21 -2.05 -1.10 -14.14
C LYS A 21 -2.42 -0.23 -12.95
N GLY A 22 -3.60 -0.40 -12.39
CA GLY A 22 -4.07 0.40 -11.26
C GLY A 22 -4.95 -0.43 -10.35
N LEU A 23 -4.63 -0.40 -9.06
CA LEU A 23 -5.44 -1.00 -8.01
C LEU A 23 -5.89 0.11 -7.07
N ASN A 24 -7.18 0.44 -7.11
CA ASN A 24 -7.80 1.37 -6.18
C ASN A 24 -8.86 0.63 -5.34
N LEU A 25 -8.56 0.46 -4.05
CA LEU A 25 -9.41 -0.14 -3.03
C LEU A 25 -9.78 0.87 -1.93
N SER A 26 -9.56 2.17 -2.14
CA SER A 26 -9.70 3.16 -1.08
C SER A 26 -11.14 3.34 -0.60
N ARG A 27 -11.30 3.78 0.65
CA ARG A 27 -12.61 4.01 1.28
C ARG A 27 -13.46 2.74 1.28
N ASN A 28 -12.94 1.70 1.94
CA ASN A 28 -13.63 0.44 2.21
C ASN A 28 -13.30 0.00 3.66
N GLY A 29 -13.71 -1.22 4.03
CA GLY A 29 -13.39 -1.87 5.29
C GLY A 29 -12.41 -3.06 5.15
N PHE A 30 -11.54 -3.07 4.15
CA PHE A 30 -10.53 -4.13 4.01
C PHE A 30 -9.55 -4.11 5.20
N TYR A 31 -9.09 -5.28 5.63
CA TYR A 31 -8.18 -5.46 6.76
C TYR A 31 -7.10 -6.50 6.47
N GLY A 32 -6.23 -6.74 7.45
CA GLY A 32 -5.14 -7.70 7.36
C GLY A 32 -3.91 -7.11 6.67
N ASN A 33 -3.04 -8.00 6.19
CA ASN A 33 -1.80 -7.62 5.52
C ASN A 33 -2.01 -7.47 4.01
N VAL A 34 -1.19 -6.62 3.39
CA VAL A 34 -1.15 -6.57 1.92
C VAL A 34 -0.34 -7.77 1.41
N PRO A 35 -0.83 -8.52 0.39
CA PRO A 35 -0.11 -9.64 -0.18
C PRO A 35 1.26 -9.25 -0.75
N ASN A 36 2.21 -10.19 -0.73
CA ASN A 36 3.55 -9.95 -1.24
C ASN A 36 3.57 -9.76 -2.78
N GLU A 37 2.61 -10.23 -3.57
CA GLU A 37 2.76 -10.23 -5.04
C GLU A 37 1.77 -9.33 -5.78
N ILE A 38 1.74 -8.02 -5.54
CA ILE A 38 0.69 -7.13 -6.09
C ILE A 38 0.83 -6.76 -7.59
N GLY A 39 1.61 -7.52 -8.38
CA GLY A 39 1.81 -7.26 -9.81
C GLY A 39 2.58 -5.96 -10.13
N GLN A 40 2.76 -5.60 -11.41
CA GLN A 40 3.46 -4.39 -11.83
C GLN A 40 2.50 -3.21 -12.02
N LEU A 41 2.16 -2.56 -10.91
CA LEU A 41 1.22 -1.44 -10.85
C LEU A 41 1.85 -0.10 -11.22
N LYS A 42 1.04 0.77 -11.82
CA LYS A 42 1.28 2.21 -11.96
C LYS A 42 0.55 3.04 -10.91
N VAL A 43 -0.57 2.54 -10.39
CA VAL A 43 -1.39 3.23 -9.38
C VAL A 43 -1.75 2.24 -8.29
N LEU A 44 -1.48 2.59 -7.03
CA LEU A 44 -1.92 1.85 -5.86
C LEU A 44 -2.54 2.81 -4.84
N ASP A 45 -3.85 2.67 -4.64
CA ASP A 45 -4.58 3.41 -3.61
C ASP A 45 -5.29 2.43 -2.67
N LEU A 46 -4.74 2.28 -1.46
CA LEU A 46 -5.30 1.47 -0.39
C LEU A 46 -5.92 2.34 0.71
N SER A 47 -5.89 3.66 0.57
CA SER A 47 -6.20 4.61 1.64
C SER A 47 -7.58 4.45 2.25
N ILE A 48 -7.73 4.83 3.52
CA ILE A 48 -9.04 4.80 4.21
C ILE A 48 -9.60 3.36 4.19
N ASN A 49 -8.83 2.45 4.79
CA ASN A 49 -9.17 1.06 5.09
C ASN A 49 -8.66 0.72 6.50
N ASN A 50 -8.66 -0.57 6.85
CA ASN A 50 -8.15 -1.10 8.11
C ASN A 50 -6.93 -2.03 7.91
N PHE A 51 -6.14 -1.84 6.84
CA PHE A 51 -4.90 -2.59 6.63
C PHE A 51 -3.89 -2.30 7.74
N ALA A 52 -3.18 -3.35 8.15
CA ALA A 52 -2.18 -3.30 9.22
C ALA A 52 -0.97 -4.17 8.87
N GLY A 53 -0.01 -4.27 9.79
CA GLY A 53 1.23 -5.00 9.57
C GLY A 53 2.27 -4.17 8.81
N GLU A 54 3.30 -4.83 8.29
CA GLU A 54 4.37 -4.16 7.56
C GLU A 54 4.03 -3.95 6.09
N ILE A 55 4.62 -2.92 5.48
CA ILE A 55 4.63 -2.75 4.02
C ILE A 55 5.49 -3.89 3.42
N PRO A 56 4.95 -4.76 2.54
CA PRO A 56 5.70 -5.87 1.98
C PRO A 56 6.99 -5.45 1.28
N GLN A 57 8.09 -6.16 1.54
CA GLN A 57 9.39 -5.93 0.86
C GLN A 57 9.34 -6.16 -0.64
N SER A 58 8.32 -6.83 -1.15
CA SER A 58 8.08 -7.00 -2.57
C SER A 58 7.56 -5.74 -3.27
N MET A 59 6.93 -4.81 -2.54
CA MET A 59 6.50 -3.52 -3.11
C MET A 59 7.68 -2.67 -3.63
N THR A 60 8.89 -3.03 -3.23
CA THR A 60 10.13 -2.44 -3.73
C THR A 60 10.34 -2.68 -5.22
N GLY A 61 9.78 -3.77 -5.76
CA GLY A 61 9.87 -4.13 -7.17
C GLY A 61 8.81 -3.48 -8.07
N LEU A 62 7.94 -2.61 -7.55
CA LEU A 62 6.86 -1.96 -8.31
C LEU A 62 7.35 -0.83 -9.23
N ASN A 63 8.42 -1.01 -10.00
CA ASN A 63 9.25 0.04 -10.62
C ASN A 63 8.54 1.11 -11.47
N PHE A 64 7.26 0.92 -11.81
CA PHE A 64 6.46 1.84 -12.62
C PHE A 64 5.39 2.58 -11.82
N LEU A 65 5.43 2.52 -10.49
CA LEU A 65 4.43 3.12 -9.62
C LEU A 65 4.53 4.65 -9.69
N ALA A 66 3.49 5.26 -10.24
CA ALA A 66 3.36 6.71 -10.40
C ALA A 66 2.50 7.34 -9.30
N TYR A 67 1.62 6.55 -8.67
CA TYR A 67 0.77 6.99 -7.57
C TYR A 67 0.72 5.95 -6.46
N LEU A 68 0.88 6.43 -5.22
CA LEU A 68 0.80 5.62 -4.02
C LEU A 68 0.00 6.35 -2.95
N ASN A 69 -0.95 5.66 -2.34
CA ASN A 69 -1.53 6.06 -1.08
C ASN A 69 -1.79 4.85 -0.17
N LEU A 70 -1.06 4.81 0.94
CA LEU A 70 -1.08 3.78 1.97
C LEU A 70 -1.59 4.34 3.30
N SER A 71 -2.36 5.44 3.31
CA SER A 71 -2.90 6.01 4.55
C SER A 71 -3.86 5.04 5.25
N ASN A 72 -3.38 4.33 6.27
CA ASN A 72 -3.98 3.16 6.94
C ASN A 72 -3.36 2.97 8.34
N ASN A 73 -3.29 1.73 8.85
CA ASN A 73 -2.70 1.35 10.13
C ASN A 73 -1.41 0.51 9.99
N PHE A 74 -0.63 0.71 8.92
CA PHE A 74 0.67 0.06 8.72
C PHE A 74 1.67 0.41 9.82
N SER A 75 2.65 -0.47 10.00
CA SER A 75 3.69 -0.40 11.02
C SER A 75 5.06 -0.80 10.49
N GLY A 76 6.10 -0.55 11.28
CA GLY A 76 7.47 -0.94 10.94
C GLY A 76 8.14 0.06 10.00
N LYS A 77 9.18 -0.37 9.29
CA LYS A 77 10.01 0.52 8.48
C LYS A 77 9.54 0.53 7.02
N ILE A 78 9.43 1.70 6.42
CA ILE A 78 9.24 1.84 4.96
C ILE A 78 10.44 1.19 4.24
N PRO A 79 10.22 0.23 3.32
CA PRO A 79 11.30 -0.44 2.60
C PRO A 79 12.27 0.54 1.93
N SER A 80 13.55 0.48 2.31
CA SER A 80 14.58 1.45 1.90
C SER A 80 15.33 1.05 0.63
N GLY A 81 15.78 2.04 -0.15
CA GLY A 81 16.45 1.80 -1.44
C GLY A 81 15.47 1.57 -2.59
N THR A 82 14.27 2.14 -2.48
CA THR A 82 13.10 1.80 -3.30
C THR A 82 12.38 3.08 -3.67
N GLN A 83 11.57 3.06 -4.72
CA GLN A 83 10.78 4.23 -5.12
C GLN A 83 9.76 4.67 -4.04
N LEU A 84 9.44 3.79 -3.07
CA LEU A 84 8.52 4.10 -1.98
C LEU A 84 9.02 5.32 -1.18
N GLN A 85 10.32 5.45 -1.01
CA GLN A 85 10.93 6.59 -0.31
C GLN A 85 10.88 7.91 -1.12
N GLY A 86 10.54 7.85 -2.41
CA GLY A 86 10.41 9.01 -3.29
C GLY A 86 9.01 9.64 -3.29
N PHE A 87 8.00 8.96 -2.73
CA PHE A 87 6.66 9.55 -2.58
C PHE A 87 6.62 10.58 -1.45
N ASN A 88 5.64 11.49 -1.52
CA ASN A 88 5.41 12.47 -0.47
C ASN A 88 4.95 11.78 0.83
N MET A 89 5.28 12.36 1.99
CA MET A 89 4.88 11.84 3.31
C MET A 89 3.36 11.67 3.47
N SER A 90 2.56 12.44 2.74
CA SER A 90 1.08 12.31 2.70
C SER A 90 0.61 10.93 2.21
N ALA A 91 1.41 10.23 1.38
CA ALA A 91 1.09 8.87 0.95
C ALA A 91 1.07 7.87 2.12
N TYR A 92 1.59 8.25 3.29
CA TYR A 92 1.75 7.40 4.47
C TYR A 92 1.03 7.97 5.70
N GLU A 93 0.21 9.00 5.53
CA GLU A 93 -0.48 9.68 6.63
C GLU A 93 -1.37 8.72 7.44
N GLY A 94 -1.50 8.93 8.76
CA GLY A 94 -2.32 8.10 9.64
C GLY A 94 -1.65 6.81 10.15
N ASN A 95 -0.56 6.36 9.51
CA ASN A 95 0.19 5.18 9.96
C ASN A 95 1.10 5.52 11.17
N THR A 96 0.53 5.54 12.38
CA THR A 96 1.24 5.99 13.60
C THR A 96 2.45 5.15 14.02
N ARG A 97 2.54 3.89 13.57
CA ARG A 97 3.63 2.95 13.89
C ARG A 97 4.63 2.78 12.76
N LEU A 98 4.51 3.56 11.68
CA LEU A 98 5.37 3.49 10.51
C LEU A 98 6.53 4.48 10.65
N CYS A 99 7.75 4.06 10.28
CA CYS A 99 8.96 4.87 10.38
C CYS A 99 9.86 4.76 9.14
N GLY A 100 10.86 5.64 9.06
CA GLY A 100 11.79 5.74 7.94
C GLY A 100 11.32 6.67 6.82
N LYS A 101 12.24 7.07 5.94
CA LYS A 101 11.97 8.03 4.86
C LYS A 101 10.77 7.56 4.00
N PRO A 102 9.85 8.47 3.61
CA PRO A 102 9.93 9.94 3.74
C PRO A 102 9.45 10.49 5.10
N LEU A 103 9.05 9.63 6.05
CA LEU A 103 8.60 10.07 7.36
C LEU A 103 9.78 10.57 8.20
N THR A 104 9.51 11.58 9.02
CA THR A 104 10.47 12.19 9.96
C THR A 104 10.48 11.50 11.32
N ASN A 105 9.59 10.53 11.53
CA ASN A 105 9.45 9.82 12.81
C ASN A 105 10.53 8.73 12.90
N ILE A 106 11.30 8.76 13.99
CA ILE A 106 12.42 7.86 14.30
C ILE A 106 11.93 6.72 15.19
#